data_AF-A0A4Y3VJ55-F1
#
_entry.id   AF-A0A4Y3VJ55-F1
#
_cell.length_a   1.000
_cell.length_b   1.000
_cell.length_c   1.000
_cell.angle_alpha   90.00
_cell.angle_beta   90.00
_cell.angle_gamma   90.00
#
_symmetry.space_group_name_H-M   'P 1'
#
loop_
_entity.id
_entity.type
_entity.pdbx_description
1 polymer ?
#
loop_
_entity_poly.entity_id
_entity_poly.type
_entity_poly.pdbx_seq_one_letter_code
_entity_poly.pdbx_strand_id
1 'polypeptide(L)'
;MTAPQADYRYMQLEDARLARALTRVLQAPGLTREQATGWLTAVAEVLDGGGPGPVPIWAFNTFAALQSLHLPLTRCIADEDIPPACRGGCRPSR
;
A
#
# COMPACT_ATOMS: atom_id res chain seq x y z
N MET A 1 6.67 21.57 -19.70
CA MET A 1 6.63 20.52 -18.66
C MET A 1 5.35 19.74 -18.85
N THR A 2 5.35 18.78 -19.77
CA THR A 2 4.12 18.41 -20.49
C THR A 2 4.24 16.96 -20.92
N ALA A 3 3.26 16.15 -20.52
CA ALA A 3 3.13 14.68 -20.63
C ALA A 3 3.81 13.82 -19.53
N PRO A 4 5.12 13.54 -19.50
CA PRO A 4 5.69 12.52 -18.60
C PRO A 4 5.49 12.78 -17.11
N GLN A 5 5.51 14.05 -16.69
CA GLN A 5 5.26 14.46 -15.31
C GLN A 5 3.79 14.31 -14.90
N ALA A 6 2.85 14.42 -15.84
CA ALA A 6 1.44 14.23 -15.55
C ALA A 6 1.13 12.73 -15.36
N ASP A 7 1.71 11.87 -16.21
CA ASP A 7 1.55 10.41 -16.11
C ASP A 7 2.13 9.87 -14.80
N TYR A 8 3.32 10.33 -14.42
CA TYR A 8 3.94 9.96 -13.15
C TYR A 8 3.11 10.40 -11.94
N ARG A 9 2.55 11.63 -11.97
CA ARG A 9 1.63 12.11 -10.92
C ARG A 9 0.34 11.30 -10.89
N TYR A 10 -0.18 10.88 -12.04
CA TYR A 10 -1.38 10.06 -12.12
C TYR A 10 -1.16 8.68 -11.49
N MET A 11 -0.06 8.00 -11.84
CA MET A 11 0.32 6.73 -11.20
C MET A 11 0.49 6.88 -9.68
N GLN A 12 1.18 7.93 -9.20
CA GLN A 12 1.32 8.15 -7.76
C GLN A 12 -0.02 8.39 -7.04
N LEU A 13 -0.99 9.02 -7.71
CA LEU A 13 -2.33 9.19 -7.17
C LEU A 13 -3.13 7.88 -7.19
N GLU A 14 -2.91 7.01 -8.16
CA GLU A 14 -3.51 5.68 -8.19
C GLU A 14 -2.98 4.79 -7.07
N ASP A 15 -1.65 4.74 -6.86
CA ASP A 15 -1.03 4.00 -5.75
C ASP A 15 -1.52 4.53 -4.38
N ALA A 16 -1.64 5.86 -4.24
CA ALA A 16 -2.16 6.46 -3.01
C ALA A 16 -3.64 6.11 -2.76
N ARG A 17 -4.48 6.08 -3.80
CA ARG A 17 -5.89 5.65 -3.69
C ARG A 17 -5.99 4.17 -3.34
N LEU A 18 -5.18 3.33 -3.99
CA LEU A 18 -5.14 1.90 -3.75
C LEU A 18 -4.68 1.60 -2.32
N ALA A 19 -3.61 2.26 -1.85
CA ALA A 19 -3.14 2.15 -0.48
C ALA A 19 -4.23 2.53 0.54
N ARG A 20 -4.94 3.64 0.32
CA ARG A 20 -6.03 4.06 1.20
C ARG A 20 -7.18 3.05 1.24
N ALA A 21 -7.54 2.46 0.11
CA ALA A 21 -8.57 1.42 0.06
C ALA A 21 -8.12 0.16 0.81
N LEU A 22 -6.88 -0.27 0.60
CA LEU A 22 -6.28 -1.41 1.31
C LEU A 22 -6.21 -1.18 2.82
N THR A 23 -5.76 0.00 3.28
CA THR A 23 -5.72 0.34 4.71
C THR A 23 -7.10 0.15 5.37
N ARG A 24 -8.17 0.65 4.74
CA ARG A 24 -9.54 0.50 5.26
C ARG A 24 -10.00 -0.95 5.34
N VAL A 25 -9.63 -1.78 4.36
CA VAL A 25 -9.94 -3.22 4.37
C VAL A 25 -9.16 -3.91 5.48
N LEU A 26 -7.86 -3.63 5.59
CA LEU A 26 -6.97 -4.26 6.56
C LEU A 26 -7.23 -3.84 8.00
N GLN A 27 -7.88 -2.70 8.23
CA GLN A 27 -8.30 -2.20 9.55
C GLN A 27 -9.76 -2.52 9.88
N ALA A 28 -10.44 -3.34 9.08
CA ALA A 28 -11.82 -3.72 9.33
C ALA A 28 -11.97 -4.40 10.73
N PRO A 29 -12.94 -3.99 11.56
CA PRO A 29 -13.16 -4.62 12.85
C PRO A 29 -13.41 -6.12 12.72
N GLY A 30 -12.71 -6.91 13.54
CA GLY A 30 -12.85 -8.37 13.53
C GLY A 30 -12.00 -9.09 12.47
N LEU A 31 -11.26 -8.36 11.64
CA LEU A 31 -10.26 -8.97 10.75
C LEU A 31 -9.03 -9.39 11.57
N THR A 32 -8.70 -10.68 11.56
CA THR A 32 -7.46 -11.16 12.19
C THR A 32 -6.26 -10.93 11.29
N ARG A 33 -5.06 -10.95 11.88
CA ARG A 33 -3.79 -10.87 11.13
C ARG A 33 -3.71 -11.98 10.09
N GLU A 34 -4.06 -13.20 10.46
CA GLU A 34 -4.01 -14.37 9.59
C GLU A 34 -4.95 -14.22 8.39
N GLN A 35 -6.13 -13.65 8.58
CA GLN A 35 -7.06 -13.34 7.48
C GLN A 35 -6.52 -12.22 6.59
N ALA A 36 -5.87 -11.21 7.17
CA ALA A 36 -5.31 -10.08 6.44
C ALA A 36 -4.07 -10.45 5.62
N THR A 37 -3.19 -11.33 6.13
CA THR A 37 -1.88 -11.59 5.56
C THR A 37 -1.65 -13.04 5.12
N GLY A 38 -2.56 -13.97 5.39
CA GLY A 38 -2.37 -15.40 5.09
C GLY A 38 -2.17 -15.71 3.60
N TRP A 39 -2.70 -14.85 2.73
CA TRP A 39 -2.46 -14.96 1.28
C TRP A 39 -0.99 -14.71 0.88
N LEU A 40 -0.20 -14.02 1.72
CA LEU A 40 1.23 -13.79 1.48
C LEU A 40 2.06 -15.07 1.62
N THR A 41 1.56 -16.10 2.31
CA THR A 41 2.28 -17.37 2.49
C THR A 41 2.61 -18.00 1.14
N ALA A 42 1.67 -18.02 0.19
CA ALA A 42 1.92 -18.56 -1.15
C ALA A 42 2.99 -17.77 -1.93
N VAL A 43 3.07 -16.45 -1.71
CA VAL A 43 4.10 -15.61 -2.32
C VAL A 43 5.46 -15.92 -1.68
N ALA A 44 5.51 -16.03 -0.35
CA ALA A 44 6.72 -16.35 0.39
C ALA A 44 7.27 -17.73 0.00
N GLU A 45 6.42 -18.76 -0.06
CA GLU A 45 6.80 -20.11 -0.50
C GLU A 45 7.43 -20.13 -1.89
N VAL A 46 6.93 -19.30 -2.80
CA VAL A 46 7.42 -19.23 -4.18
C VAL A 46 8.73 -18.46 -4.29
N LEU A 47 8.92 -17.44 -3.44
CA LEU A 47 10.17 -16.69 -3.36
C LEU A 47 11.27 -17.50 -2.63
N ASP A 48 10.91 -18.23 -1.56
CA ASP A 48 11.84 -19.05 -0.77
C ASP A 48 12.18 -20.38 -1.45
N GLY A 49 11.21 -20.99 -2.14
CA GLY A 49 11.38 -22.26 -2.87
C GLY A 49 12.09 -22.13 -4.22
N GLY A 50 12.45 -20.90 -4.62
CA GLY A 50 13.12 -20.61 -5.88
C GLY A 50 14.56 -21.14 -5.90
N GLY A 51 14.76 -22.37 -6.36
CA GLY A 51 16.04 -22.78 -6.92
C GLY A 51 16.47 -21.85 -8.07
N PRO A 52 17.73 -21.90 -8.53
CA PRO A 52 18.22 -21.02 -9.59
C PRO A 52 17.31 -21.06 -10.82
N GLY A 53 16.66 -19.93 -11.11
CA GLY A 53 15.66 -19.81 -12.16
C GLY A 53 14.85 -18.51 -12.03
N PRO A 54 14.11 -18.12 -13.08
CA PRO A 54 13.29 -16.92 -13.04
C PRO A 54 12.11 -17.09 -12.06
N VAL A 55 11.91 -16.10 -11.20
CA VAL A 55 10.73 -16.01 -10.33
C VAL A 55 9.46 -15.96 -11.19
N PRO A 56 8.40 -16.71 -10.85
CA PRO A 56 7.12 -16.60 -11.55
C PRO A 56 6.62 -15.15 -11.60
N ILE A 57 6.16 -14.71 -12.78
CA ILE A 57 5.77 -13.32 -13.04
C ILE A 57 4.74 -12.81 -12.03
N TRP A 58 3.78 -13.65 -11.63
CA TRP A 58 2.76 -13.25 -10.67
C TRP A 58 3.37 -12.94 -9.29
N ALA A 59 4.31 -13.74 -8.81
CA ALA A 59 4.94 -13.54 -7.50
C ALA A 59 5.82 -12.28 -7.50
N PHE A 60 6.56 -12.07 -8.60
CA PHE A 60 7.33 -10.85 -8.80
C PHE A 60 6.45 -9.60 -8.83
N ASN A 61 5.36 -9.63 -9.59
CA ASN A 61 4.43 -8.50 -9.70
C ASN A 61 3.75 -8.19 -8.36
N THR A 62 3.37 -9.21 -7.61
CA THR A 62 2.83 -9.05 -6.25
C THR A 62 3.84 -8.35 -5.33
N PHE A 63 5.09 -8.81 -5.33
CA PHE A 63 6.15 -8.19 -4.53
C PHE A 63 6.41 -6.73 -4.94
N ALA A 64 6.52 -6.48 -6.25
CA ALA A 64 6.71 -5.13 -6.79
C ALA A 64 5.57 -4.17 -6.39
N ALA A 65 4.32 -4.64 -6.43
CA ALA A 65 3.16 -3.87 -5.97
C ALA A 65 3.19 -3.60 -4.45
N LEU A 66 3.58 -4.58 -3.64
CA LEU A 66 3.73 -4.37 -2.20
C LEU A 66 4.83 -3.34 -1.89
N GLN A 67 5.93 -3.34 -2.64
CA GLN A 67 6.99 -2.34 -2.51
C GLN A 67 6.51 -0.94 -2.90
N SER A 68 5.76 -0.79 -4.00
CA SER A 68 5.23 0.52 -4.41
C SER A 68 4.23 1.08 -3.38
N LEU A 69 3.46 0.21 -2.73
CA LEU A 69 2.44 0.58 -1.76
C LEU A 69 2.97 0.78 -0.32
N HIS A 70 4.19 0.33 0.01
CA HIS A 70 4.71 0.34 1.39
C HIS A 70 4.67 1.74 2.05
N LEU A 71 5.18 2.76 1.37
CA LEU A 71 5.19 4.13 1.90
C LEU A 71 3.78 4.75 1.97
N PRO A 72 2.94 4.70 0.91
CA PRO A 72 1.55 5.12 0.98
C PRO A 72 0.73 4.46 2.09
N LEU A 73 0.89 3.14 2.30
CA LEU A 73 0.21 2.38 3.35
C LEU A 73 0.64 2.83 4.74
N THR A 74 1.94 2.97 4.97
CA THR A 74 2.49 3.42 6.26
C THR A 74 2.00 4.82 6.61
N ARG A 75 1.94 5.73 5.62
CA ARG A 75 1.39 7.08 5.82
C ARG A 75 -0.11 7.05 6.10
N CYS A 76 -0.89 6.25 5.37
CA CYS A 76 -2.32 6.14 5.63
C CYS A 76 -2.60 5.62 7.05
N ILE A 77 -1.85 4.61 7.51
CA ILE A 77 -1.96 4.10 8.88
C ILE A 77 -1.61 5.21 9.90
N ALA A 78 -0.48 5.89 9.72
CA ALA A 78 -0.07 6.98 10.60
C ALA A 78 -1.08 8.14 10.63
N ASP A 79 -1.67 8.48 9.48
CA ASP A 79 -2.70 9.53 9.36
C ASP A 79 -4.06 9.09 9.91
N GLU A 80 -4.35 7.79 10.00
CA GLU A 80 -5.56 7.28 10.67
C GLU A 80 -5.50 7.45 12.19
N ASP A 81 -4.31 7.32 12.78
CA ASP A 81 -4.04 7.57 14.21
C ASP A 81 -4.03 9.07 14.57
N ILE A 82 -3.99 9.97 13.59
CA ILE A 82 -4.14 11.41 13.82
C ILE A 82 -5.60 11.71 14.20
N PRO A 83 -5.91 12.23 15.41
CA PRO A 83 -7.27 12.60 15.77
C PRO A 83 -7.87 13.54 14.71
N PRO A 84 -9.17 13.45 14.38
CA PRO A 84 -9.80 14.28 13.34
C PRO A 84 -9.61 15.80 13.57
N ALA A 85 -9.37 16.23 14.81
CA ALA A 85 -9.02 17.61 15.17
C ALA A 85 -7.69 18.11 14.56
N CYS A 86 -6.80 17.21 14.13
CA CYS A 86 -5.51 17.54 13.51
C CYS A 86 -5.49 17.29 11.99
N ARG A 87 -6.56 16.72 11.40
CA ARG A 87 -6.66 16.39 9.95
C ARG A 87 -7.07 17.56 9.06
N GLY A 88 -7.61 18.62 9.65
CA GLY A 88 -7.75 19.92 9.01
C GLY A 88 -6.78 20.87 9.70
N GLY A 89 -5.73 21.31 9.00
CA GLY A 89 -4.72 22.18 9.57
C GLY A 89 -5.33 23.34 10.35
N CYS A 90 -4.65 23.73 11.43
CA CYS A 90 -4.86 24.99 12.12
C CYS A 90 -5.24 26.08 11.12
N ARG A 91 -6.51 26.48 11.13
CA ARG A 91 -6.98 27.66 10.43
C ARG A 91 -6.33 28.85 11.14
N PRO A 92 -5.50 29.68 10.50
CA PRO A 92 -4.96 30.84 11.17
C PRO A 92 -6.12 31.75 11.56
N SER A 93 -6.25 31.98 12.86
CA SER A 93 -7.19 32.94 13.44
C SER A 93 -6.62 34.35 13.28
N ARG A 94 -7.35 35.17 12.51
CA ARG A 94 -7.25 36.63 12.31
C ARG A 94 -6.03 37.17 11.58
#